data_AF-A0A2V9W4J7-F1
#
_entry.id   AF-A0A2V9W4J7-F1
#
_cell.length_a   1.000
_cell.length_b   1.000
_cell.length_c   1.000
_cell.angle_alpha   90.00
_cell.angle_beta   90.00
_cell.angle_gamma   90.00
#
_symmetry.space_group_name_H-M   'P 1'
#
loop_
_entity.id
_entity.type
_entity.pdbx_description
1 polymer ?
#
loop_
_entity_poly.entity_id
_entity_poly.type
_entity_poly.pdbx_seq_one_letter_code
_entity_poly.pdbx_strand_id
1 'polypeptide(L)'
;MKEQTVRLGPREQQIVELLLQGCDNAEIAAQLKMARRTVKAHFNRLFLRFGITGGIKRVKLATLLYRRQACLQVDDMGHVSPVNVNTESSNSLPKA
;
A
#
# COMPACT_ATOMS: atom_id res chain seq x y z
N MET A 1 24.97 3.81 5.20
CA MET A 1 23.77 4.55 5.66
C MET A 1 23.07 3.66 6.67
N LYS A 2 22.87 4.11 7.91
CA LYS A 2 22.32 3.25 8.98
C LYS A 2 20.85 2.94 8.66
N GLU A 3 20.52 1.68 8.42
CA GLU A 3 19.13 1.22 8.35
C GLU A 3 18.50 1.31 9.74
N GLN A 4 17.91 2.46 10.04
CA GLN A 4 17.09 2.58 11.23
C GLN A 4 15.80 1.79 10.98
N THR A 5 15.59 0.71 11.72
CA THR A 5 14.35 -0.06 11.70
C THR A 5 13.23 0.75 12.35
N VAL A 6 12.69 1.72 11.61
CA VAL A 6 11.60 2.58 12.08
C VAL A 6 10.35 1.70 12.24
N ARG A 7 9.98 1.39 13.49
CA ARG A 7 8.72 0.71 13.81
C ARG A 7 7.55 1.66 13.63
N LEU A 8 6.74 1.45 12.61
CA LEU A 8 5.52 2.22 12.39
C LEU A 8 4.44 1.82 13.40
N GLY A 9 3.76 2.80 13.99
CA GLY A 9 2.56 2.54 14.78
C GLY A 9 1.41 2.07 13.89
N PRO A 10 0.34 1.48 14.46
CA PRO A 10 -0.76 0.89 13.67
C PRO A 10 -1.38 1.87 12.67
N ARG A 11 -1.55 3.13 13.10
CA ARG A 11 -2.12 4.16 12.23
C ARG A 11 -1.17 4.60 11.11
N GLU A 12 0.12 4.66 11.40
CA GLU A 12 1.13 5.00 10.39
C GLU A 12 1.28 3.88 9.36
N GLN A 13 1.12 2.62 9.77
CA GLN A 13 1.11 1.46 8.85
C GLN A 13 -0.04 1.58 7.85
N GLN A 14 -1.26 1.84 8.31
CA GLN A 14 -2.42 2.05 7.43
C GLN A 14 -2.18 3.19 6.41
N ILE A 15 -1.60 4.30 6.87
CA ILE A 15 -1.32 5.46 5.99
C ILE A 15 -0.26 5.10 4.94
N VAL A 16 0.76 4.33 5.33
CA VAL A 16 1.83 3.86 4.43
C VAL A 16 1.29 2.87 3.40
N GLU A 17 0.42 1.96 3.81
CA GLU A 17 -0.20 1.00 2.90
C GLU A 17 -1.01 1.71 1.81
N LEU A 18 -1.87 2.65 2.19
CA LEU A 18 -2.64 3.46 1.24
C LEU A 18 -1.74 4.37 0.38
N LEU A 19 -0.63 4.87 0.93
CA LEU A 19 0.38 5.59 0.14
C LEU A 19 0.94 4.70 -0.98
N LEU A 20 1.27 3.44 -0.69
CA LEU A 20 1.84 2.49 -1.64
C LEU A 20 0.83 2.03 -2.69
N GLN A 21 -0.46 2.06 -2.36
CA GLN A 21 -1.56 1.87 -3.32
C GLN A 21 -1.78 3.07 -4.24
N GLY A 22 -1.06 4.19 -4.01
CA GLY A 22 -1.16 5.39 -4.83
C GLY A 22 -2.25 6.37 -4.38
N CYS A 23 -2.94 6.11 -3.27
CA CYS A 23 -3.97 7.00 -2.77
C CYS A 23 -3.40 8.37 -2.41
N ASP A 24 -4.17 9.44 -2.60
CA ASP A 24 -3.82 10.80 -2.21
C ASP A 24 -4.22 11.13 -0.75
N ASN A 25 -3.97 12.35 -0.27
CA ASN A 25 -4.30 12.72 1.11
C ASN A 25 -5.81 12.80 1.38
N ALA A 26 -6.63 13.06 0.36
CA ALA A 26 -8.07 13.12 0.48
C ALA A 26 -8.68 11.72 0.56
N GLU A 27 -8.20 10.81 -0.28
CA GLU A 27 -8.59 9.40 -0.29
C GLU A 27 -8.17 8.71 1.01
N ILE A 28 -6.92 8.91 1.45
CA ILE A 28 -6.44 8.39 2.73
C ILE A 28 -7.29 8.92 3.90
N ALA A 29 -7.63 10.22 3.87
CA ALA A 29 -8.48 10.84 4.88
C ALA A 29 -9.87 10.20 4.91
N ALA A 30 -10.48 9.99 3.74
CA ALA A 30 -11.81 9.38 3.62
C ALA A 30 -11.82 7.93 4.11
N GLN A 31 -10.90 7.10 3.62
CA GLN A 31 -10.84 5.68 3.97
C GLN A 31 -10.56 5.46 5.46
N LEU A 32 -9.67 6.28 6.03
CA LEU A 32 -9.30 6.18 7.44
C LEU A 32 -10.22 6.99 8.37
N LYS A 33 -11.26 7.65 7.84
CA LYS A 33 -12.21 8.48 8.61
C LYS A 33 -11.50 9.54 9.48
N MET A 34 -10.59 10.31 8.89
CA MET A 34 -9.87 11.39 9.58
C MET A 34 -9.74 12.65 8.72
N ALA A 35 -9.44 13.79 9.35
CA ALA A 35 -9.24 15.03 8.62
C ALA A 35 -7.95 15.01 7.77
N ARG A 36 -7.98 15.60 6.57
CA ARG A 36 -6.80 15.74 5.67
C ARG A 36 -5.59 16.37 6.37
N ARG A 37 -5.82 17.32 7.28
CA ARG A 37 -4.75 17.94 8.10
C ARG A 37 -4.03 16.92 8.99
N THR A 38 -4.77 15.95 9.53
CA THR A 38 -4.23 14.88 10.37
C THR A 38 -3.37 13.95 9.52
N VAL A 39 -3.81 13.61 8.31
CA VAL A 39 -3.00 12.85 7.34
C VAL A 39 -1.68 13.56 7.04
N LYS A 40 -1.73 14.87 6.75
CA LYS A 40 -0.50 15.68 6.55
C LYS A 40 0.42 15.66 7.78
N ALA A 41 -0.14 15.75 9.00
CA ALA A 41 0.65 15.69 10.23
C ALA A 41 1.35 14.33 10.39
N HIS A 42 0.67 13.22 10.08
CA HIS A 42 1.29 11.89 10.06
C HIS A 42 2.42 11.81 9.03
N PHE A 43 2.21 12.29 7.80
CA PHE A 43 3.27 12.33 6.79
C PHE A 43 4.48 13.16 7.23
N ASN A 44 4.27 14.33 7.84
CA ASN A 44 5.36 15.14 8.35
C ASN A 44 6.19 14.40 9.41
N ARG A 45 5.53 13.69 10.33
CA ARG A 45 6.20 12.85 11.34
C ARG A 45 6.99 11.72 10.68
N LEU A 46 6.40 11.06 9.68
CA LEU A 46 7.09 10.02 8.91
C LEU A 46 8.32 10.58 8.20
N PHE A 47 8.21 11.70 7.48
CA PHE A 47 9.35 12.30 6.79
C PHE A 47 10.50 12.62 7.76
N LEU A 48 10.20 13.16 8.94
CA LEU A 48 11.22 13.40 9.97
C LEU A 48 11.87 12.11 10.46
N ARG A 49 11.06 11.08 10.76
CA ARG A 49 11.55 9.78 11.24
C ARG A 49 12.41 9.03 10.21
N PHE A 50 12.09 9.16 8.93
CA PHE A 50 12.86 8.58 7.82
C PHE A 50 13.99 9.50 7.32
N GLY A 51 14.21 10.67 7.94
CA GLY A 51 15.27 11.61 7.56
C GLY A 51 15.08 12.27 6.19
N ILE A 52 13.84 12.38 5.70
CA ILE A 52 13.51 12.92 4.38
C ILE A 52 13.35 14.43 4.47
N THR A 53 14.40 15.17 4.14
CA THR A 53 14.44 16.64 4.28
C THR A 53 14.13 17.40 2.99
N GLY A 54 14.41 16.84 1.81
CA GLY A 54 14.25 17.52 0.52
C GLY A 54 13.76 16.67 -0.66
N GLY A 55 13.53 17.32 -1.80
CA GLY A 55 12.93 16.71 -3.00
C GLY A 55 11.45 16.37 -2.82
N ILE A 56 10.92 15.49 -3.70
CA ILE A 56 9.53 15.03 -3.60
C ILE A 56 9.41 14.01 -2.46
N LYS A 57 9.18 14.51 -1.23
CA LYS A 57 9.22 13.71 0.01
C LYS A 57 8.32 12.48 -0.03
N ARG A 58 7.12 12.63 -0.61
CA ARG A 58 6.14 11.53 -0.76
C ARG A 58 6.70 10.39 -1.62
N VAL A 59 7.26 10.72 -2.79
CA VAL A 59 7.87 9.74 -3.69
C VAL A 59 9.04 9.06 -3.01
N LYS A 60 9.94 9.82 -2.38
CA LYS A 60 11.07 9.24 -1.63
C LYS A 60 10.62 8.28 -0.54
N LEU A 61 9.59 8.66 0.25
CA LEU A 61 9.03 7.79 1.27
C LEU A 61 8.45 6.51 0.66
N ALA A 62 7.64 6.62 -0.40
CA ALA A 62 7.07 5.46 -1.09
C ALA A 62 8.17 4.54 -1.65
N THR A 63 9.18 5.09 -2.33
CA THR A 63 10.31 4.33 -2.88
C THR A 63 11.10 3.59 -1.80
N LEU A 64 11.37 4.25 -0.66
CA LEU A 64 12.08 3.63 0.45
C LEU A 64 11.30 2.45 1.04
N LEU A 65 9.99 2.62 1.23
CA LEU A 65 9.12 1.60 1.79
C LEU A 65 8.91 0.43 0.82
N TYR A 66 8.76 0.72 -0.47
CA TYR A 66 8.62 -0.29 -1.52
C TYR A 66 9.89 -1.15 -1.67
N ARG A 67 11.08 -0.53 -1.71
CA ARG A 67 12.35 -1.27 -1.77
C ARG A 67 12.53 -2.22 -0.58
N ARG A 68 12.12 -1.78 0.62
CA ARG A 68 12.17 -2.60 1.83
C ARG A 68 11.23 -3.83 1.74
N GLN A 69 10.06 -3.67 1.14
CA GLN A 69 9.14 -4.79 0.91
C GLN A 69 9.65 -5.75 -0.18
N ALA A 70 10.31 -5.23 -1.22
CA ALA A 70 10.85 -6.03 -2.31
C ALA A 70 12.04 -6.92 -1.87
N CYS A 71 12.90 -6.46 -0.97
CA CYS A 71 13.98 -7.30 -0.41
C CYS A 71 13.49 -8.38 0.56
N LEU A 72 12.24 -8.30 1.05
CA LEU A 72 11.65 -9.32 1.93
C LEU A 72 10.76 -10.33 1.18
N GLN A 73 10.56 -10.14 -0.13
CA GLN A 73 9.78 -11.02 -1.00
C GLN A 73 10.67 -11.85 -1.94
N VAL A 74 11.82 -12.34 -1.45
CA VAL A 74 12.59 -13.40 -2.12
C VAL A 74 12.20 -14.80 -1.67
N ASP A 75 11.20 -14.95 -0.78
CA ASP A 75 10.85 -16.26 -0.18
C ASP A 75 9.41 -16.76 -0.43
N ASP A 76 8.68 -16.32 -1.47
CA ASP A 76 7.46 -17.06 -1.86
C ASP A 76 7.16 -17.06 -3.37
N MET A 77 7.92 -17.86 -4.11
CA MET A 77 7.44 -18.47 -5.36
C MET A 77 6.55 -19.67 -4.99
N GLY A 78 5.32 -19.40 -4.53
CA GLY A 78 4.54 -20.45 -3.89
C GLY A 78 3.02 -20.33 -3.87
N HIS A 79 2.36 -19.43 -4.62
CA HIS A 79 0.92 -19.62 -4.88
C HIS A 79 0.42 -18.87 -6.12
N VAL A 80 0.67 -19.44 -7.30
CA VAL A 80 -0.16 -19.18 -8.47
C VAL A 80 -1.49 -19.90 -8.22
N SER A 81 -2.51 -19.18 -7.76
CA SER A 81 -3.89 -19.67 -7.89
C SER A 81 -4.26 -19.64 -9.37
N PRO A 82 -4.63 -20.76 -10.00
CA PRO A 82 -5.20 -20.72 -11.33
C PRO A 82 -6.61 -20.15 -11.20
N VAL A 83 -6.84 -18.96 -11.74
CA VAL A 83 -8.21 -18.47 -11.95
C VAL A 83 -8.80 -19.32 -13.07
N ASN A 84 -9.61 -20.32 -12.70
CA ASN A 84 -10.48 -21.01 -13.64
C ASN A 84 -11.92 -20.67 -13.25
N VAL A 85 -12.50 -19.71 -13.97
CA VAL A 85 -13.96 -19.52 -14.02
C VAL A 85 -14.33 -19.38 -15.48
N ASN A 86 -14.27 -20.51 -16.19
CA ASN A 86 -14.95 -20.62 -17.46
C ASN A 86 -16.43 -20.82 -17.15
N THR A 87 -17.15 -19.72 -17.29
CA THR A 87 -18.60 -19.64 -17.42
C THR A 87 -19.04 -20.50 -18.60
N GLU A 88 -19.88 -21.51 -18.38
CA GLU A 88 -20.89 -21.83 -19.39
C GLU A 88 -22.17 -22.35 -18.74
N SER A 89 -23.21 -21.59 -19.05
CA SER A 89 -24.56 -21.67 -18.54
C SER A 89 -25.26 -22.90 -19.08
N SER A 90 -25.89 -23.66 -18.20
CA SER A 90 -27.00 -24.56 -18.54
C SER A 90 -28.03 -23.81 -19.39
N ASN A 91 -28.42 -24.37 -20.53
CA ASN A 91 -29.74 -24.15 -21.10
C ASN A 91 -30.21 -25.46 -21.75
N SER A 92 -31.32 -25.93 -21.23
CA SER A 92 -32.02 -27.17 -21.57
C SER A 92 -33.10 -26.94 -22.64
N LEU A 93 -33.08 -27.79 -23.69
CA LEU A 93 -34.20 -28.25 -24.56
C LEU A 93 -34.93 -27.19 -25.45
N PRO A 94 -35.68 -27.55 -26.54
CA PRO A 94 -36.38 -28.83 -26.77
C PRO A 94 -36.45 -29.43 -28.22
N LYS A 95 -36.97 -30.68 -28.25
CA LYS A 95 -37.76 -31.42 -29.28
C LYS A 95 -37.58 -31.15 -30.78
N ALA A 96 -37.32 -32.25 -31.52
CA ALA A 96 -38.00 -32.65 -32.76
C ALA A 96 -38.09 -34.18 -32.80
#